data_AF-A0A0D2HZF7-F1
#
_entry.id   AF-A0A0D2HZF7-F1
#
_cell.length_a   1.000
_cell.length_b   1.000
_cell.length_c   1.000
_cell.angle_alpha   90.00
_cell.angle_beta   90.00
_cell.angle_gamma   90.00
#
_symmetry.space_group_name_H-M   'P 1'
#
loop_
_entity.id
_entity.type
_entity.pdbx_description
1 polymer ?
#
loop_
_entity_poly.entity_id
_entity_poly.type
_entity_poly.pdbx_seq_one_letter_code
_entity_poly.pdbx_strand_id
1 'polypeptide(L)'
;MTLFLGLITNVLILVNAVLARFEAIVVARNKTITGLSLTDDLLTFNLDRDIVDPVCGLTYVANINVKNRGDPSKTSDYCNLVYRYITNTASDGKTSKNVNVVYTCPGTPEPTDVDGYGSLDIKLILNAPSDFPRDQTQEPATLHLLNIHDAADLTMPVTIGYKVTSNSELIWQYINCP
;
A
#
# COMPACT_ATOMS: atom_id res chain seq x y z
N MET A 1 1.39 -49.97 -11.52
CA MET A 1 1.04 -49.47 -10.17
C MET A 1 1.83 -48.19 -9.90
N THR A 2 1.61 -47.16 -10.73
CA THR A 2 2.52 -45.99 -10.85
C THR A 2 1.76 -44.67 -11.03
N LEU A 3 0.45 -44.70 -11.24
CA LEU A 3 -0.41 -43.51 -11.36
C LEU A 3 -0.86 -42.94 -10.00
N PHE A 4 -0.98 -43.79 -8.97
CA PHE A 4 -1.45 -43.34 -7.66
C PHE A 4 -0.41 -42.54 -6.86
N LEU A 5 0.89 -42.78 -7.06
CA LEU A 5 1.94 -42.03 -6.37
C LEU A 5 2.07 -40.59 -6.88
N GLY A 6 1.88 -40.35 -8.19
CA GLY A 6 2.02 -39.01 -8.79
C GLY A 6 0.89 -38.03 -8.44
N LEU A 7 -0.28 -38.57 -8.07
CA LEU A 7 -1.42 -37.75 -7.64
C LEU A 7 -1.24 -37.27 -6.19
N ILE A 8 -0.66 -38.11 -5.33
CA ILE A 8 -0.44 -37.78 -3.91
C ILE A 8 0.63 -36.68 -3.76
N THR A 9 1.70 -36.71 -4.56
CA THR A 9 2.74 -35.66 -4.53
C THR A 9 2.23 -34.30 -5.02
N ASN A 10 1.39 -34.27 -6.07
CA ASN A 10 0.81 -33.00 -6.55
C ASN A 10 -0.15 -32.37 -5.52
N VAL A 11 -0.95 -33.18 -4.84
CA VAL A 11 -1.84 -32.69 -3.78
C VAL A 11 -1.03 -32.14 -2.60
N LEU A 12 0.07 -32.79 -2.21
CA LEU A 12 0.91 -32.31 -1.10
C LEU A 12 1.60 -30.97 -1.42
N ILE A 13 2.02 -30.76 -2.67
CA ILE A 13 2.61 -29.49 -3.12
C ILE A 13 1.57 -28.36 -3.10
N LEU A 14 0.34 -28.63 -3.56
CA LEU A 14 -0.76 -27.67 -3.51
C LEU A 14 -1.13 -27.30 -2.06
N VAL A 15 -1.21 -28.29 -1.17
CA VAL A 15 -1.52 -28.03 0.25
C VAL A 15 -0.42 -27.19 0.91
N ASN A 16 0.86 -27.48 0.65
CA ASN A 16 1.98 -26.68 1.19
C ASN A 16 2.02 -25.26 0.62
N ALA A 17 1.70 -25.08 -0.66
CA ALA A 17 1.63 -23.74 -1.27
C ALA A 17 0.46 -22.91 -0.72
N VAL A 18 -0.67 -23.54 -0.42
CA VAL A 18 -1.83 -22.89 0.21
C VAL A 18 -1.53 -22.55 1.67
N LEU A 19 -0.87 -23.45 2.41
CA LEU A 19 -0.50 -23.22 3.81
C LEU A 19 0.52 -22.07 3.95
N ALA A 20 1.54 -22.02 3.08
CA ALA A 20 2.52 -20.94 3.06
C ALA A 20 1.88 -19.57 2.72
N ARG A 21 0.85 -19.55 1.86
CA ARG A 21 0.06 -18.33 1.58
C ARG A 21 -0.75 -17.90 2.81
N PHE A 22 -1.37 -18.84 3.52
CA PHE A 22 -2.11 -18.52 4.74
C PHE A 22 -1.20 -18.01 5.87
N GLU A 23 -0.01 -18.59 6.04
CA GLU A 23 0.96 -18.09 7.02
C GLU A 23 1.47 -16.70 6.65
N ALA A 24 1.74 -16.42 5.37
CA ALA A 24 2.09 -15.07 4.92
C ALA A 24 0.96 -14.04 5.18
N ILE A 25 -0.30 -14.43 4.97
CA ILE A 25 -1.49 -13.60 5.22
C ILE A 25 -1.69 -13.33 6.73
N VAL A 26 -1.38 -14.31 7.59
CA VAL A 26 -1.53 -14.18 9.05
C VAL A 26 -0.37 -13.43 9.68
N VAL A 27 0.87 -13.62 9.20
CA VAL A 27 2.05 -12.90 9.69
C VAL A 27 2.01 -11.42 9.30
N ALA A 28 1.42 -11.06 8.16
CA ALA A 28 1.24 -9.66 7.75
C ALA A 28 0.19 -8.90 8.61
N ARG A 29 -0.75 -9.60 9.27
CA ARG A 29 -1.87 -8.97 9.98
C ARG A 29 -1.60 -8.56 11.43
N ASN A 30 -0.44 -8.89 12.02
CA ASN A 30 -0.23 -8.66 13.46
C ASN A 30 1.07 -7.96 13.85
N LYS A 31 1.80 -7.36 12.90
CA LYS A 31 2.86 -6.41 13.24
C LYS A 31 2.22 -5.02 13.38
N THR A 32 1.67 -4.75 14.56
CA THR A 32 1.39 -3.38 14.97
C THR A 32 2.73 -2.66 15.01
N ILE A 33 3.05 -1.87 13.99
CA ILE A 33 4.26 -1.03 14.00
C ILE A 33 3.96 0.16 14.89
N THR A 34 4.07 -0.06 16.20
CA THR A 34 4.12 1.03 17.19
C THR A 34 5.52 1.63 17.14
N GLY A 35 5.66 2.78 16.48
CA GLY A 35 6.87 3.60 16.50
C GLY A 35 7.70 3.52 15.23
N LEU A 36 7.20 4.09 14.13
CA LEU A 36 8.09 4.53 13.05
C LEU A 36 8.72 5.86 13.45
N SER A 37 10.01 5.80 13.75
CA SER A 37 10.83 6.97 14.03
C SER A 37 10.75 7.94 12.84
N LEU A 38 10.47 9.21 13.12
CA LEU A 38 10.37 10.37 12.22
C LEU A 38 11.71 10.74 11.53
N THR A 39 12.56 9.77 11.27
CA THR A 39 13.89 9.99 10.71
C THR A 39 13.82 10.11 9.20
N ASP A 40 14.62 11.02 8.64
CA ASP A 40 14.96 11.16 7.21
C ASP A 40 15.53 9.87 6.56
N ASP A 41 15.48 8.74 7.27
CA ASP A 41 15.93 7.42 6.86
C ASP A 41 14.81 6.56 6.26
N LEU A 42 13.53 6.98 6.32
CA LEU A 42 12.42 6.20 5.78
C LEU A 42 12.13 6.53 4.31
N LEU A 43 11.83 5.51 3.52
CA LEU A 43 11.31 5.67 2.17
C LEU A 43 9.97 6.40 2.25
N THR A 44 9.89 7.57 1.63
CA THR A 44 8.72 8.45 1.67
C THR A 44 8.25 8.78 0.26
N PHE A 45 6.98 8.53 0.00
CA PHE A 45 6.30 8.89 -1.23
C PHE A 45 5.43 10.14 -1.01
N ASN A 46 5.55 11.13 -1.88
CA ASN A 46 4.65 12.30 -1.89
C ASN A 46 3.35 11.98 -2.64
N LEU A 47 2.22 12.50 -2.15
CA LEU A 47 0.95 12.56 -2.86
C LEU A 47 0.86 13.94 -3.53
N ASP A 48 1.08 14.02 -4.85
CA ASP A 48 0.98 15.27 -5.61
C ASP A 48 -0.25 15.25 -6.55
N ARG A 49 -1.29 16.06 -6.34
CA ARG A 49 -1.50 16.98 -5.21
C ARG A 49 -1.98 16.23 -3.96
N ASP A 50 -1.83 16.87 -2.80
CA ASP A 50 -2.40 16.41 -1.54
C ASP A 50 -3.89 16.03 -1.70
N ILE A 51 -4.33 14.96 -1.02
CA ILE A 51 -5.74 14.54 -1.02
C ILE A 51 -6.45 15.24 0.13
N VAL A 52 -7.41 16.11 -0.20
CA VAL A 52 -8.20 16.90 0.76
C VAL A 52 -9.50 16.17 1.09
N ASP A 53 -9.81 16.10 2.37
CA ASP A 53 -10.97 15.42 2.97
C ASP A 53 -11.23 14.03 2.35
N PRO A 54 -10.26 13.10 2.47
CA PRO A 54 -10.43 11.75 1.95
C PRO A 54 -11.63 11.07 2.60
N VAL A 55 -12.52 10.54 1.79
CA VAL A 55 -13.73 9.83 2.20
C VAL A 55 -13.51 8.34 1.98
N CYS A 56 -13.77 7.56 3.02
CA CYS A 56 -13.62 6.12 2.93
C CYS A 56 -14.54 5.51 1.86
N GLY A 57 -13.99 4.63 1.05
CA GLY A 57 -14.65 4.00 -0.09
C GLY A 57 -14.43 4.73 -1.42
N LEU A 58 -13.78 5.90 -1.44
CA LEU A 58 -13.54 6.66 -2.67
C LEU A 58 -12.17 6.39 -3.30
N THR A 59 -12.09 6.67 -4.61
CA THR A 59 -10.87 6.53 -5.39
C THR A 59 -10.40 7.88 -5.90
N TYR A 60 -9.10 8.14 -5.73
CA TYR A 60 -8.44 9.39 -6.10
C TYR A 60 -7.40 9.12 -7.18
N VAL A 61 -7.29 10.01 -8.15
CA VAL A 61 -6.14 10.03 -9.07
C VAL A 61 -5.08 10.94 -8.46
N ALA A 62 -3.91 10.38 -8.16
CA ALA A 62 -2.78 11.12 -7.59
C ALA A 62 -1.49 10.83 -8.35
N ASN A 63 -0.62 11.83 -8.46
CA ASN A 63 0.76 11.63 -8.87
C ASN A 63 1.58 11.27 -7.63
N ILE A 64 2.15 10.07 -7.61
CA ILE A 64 3.05 9.63 -6.56
C ILE A 64 4.47 9.86 -7.01
N ASN A 65 5.29 10.48 -6.17
CA ASN A 65 6.72 10.61 -6.43
C ASN A 65 7.57 10.32 -5.19
N VAL A 66 8.83 9.99 -5.39
CA VAL A 66 9.75 9.72 -4.27
C VAL A 66 10.18 11.04 -3.65
N LYS A 67 9.67 11.34 -2.46
CA LYS A 67 10.07 12.51 -1.66
C LYS A 67 11.42 12.28 -0.99
N ASN A 68 11.60 11.09 -0.43
CA ASN A 68 12.83 10.68 0.20
C ASN A 68 13.03 9.19 -0.06
N ARG A 69 14.24 8.80 -0.49
CA ARG A 69 14.56 7.38 -0.68
C ARG A 69 14.74 6.65 0.66
N GLY A 70 15.17 7.36 1.69
CA GLY A 70 15.61 6.76 2.94
C GLY A 70 16.83 5.84 2.76
N ASP A 71 17.15 5.06 3.79
CA ASP A 71 18.18 4.03 3.74
C ASP A 71 17.57 2.72 3.18
N PRO A 72 18.02 2.25 1.99
CA PRO A 72 17.52 1.01 1.39
C PRO A 72 17.66 -0.22 2.28
N SER A 73 18.68 -0.25 3.16
CA SER A 73 18.94 -1.37 4.06
C SER A 73 18.01 -1.40 5.28
N LYS A 74 17.36 -0.26 5.58
CA LYS A 74 16.36 -0.12 6.64
C LYS A 74 14.93 -0.18 6.11
N THR A 75 14.75 -0.10 4.79
CA THR A 75 13.47 -0.21 4.09
C THR A 75 13.11 -1.68 3.88
N SER A 76 11.87 -2.10 4.16
CA SER A 76 11.40 -3.45 3.89
C SER A 76 11.49 -3.82 2.40
N ASP A 77 11.63 -5.12 2.12
CA ASP A 77 11.71 -5.63 0.74
C ASP A 77 10.48 -5.25 -0.08
N TYR A 78 9.28 -5.28 0.51
CA TYR A 78 8.05 -4.87 -0.17
C TYR A 78 8.05 -3.37 -0.48
N CYS A 79 8.47 -2.52 0.45
CA CYS A 79 8.60 -1.09 0.20
C CYS A 79 9.67 -0.78 -0.86
N ASN A 80 10.79 -1.51 -0.86
CA ASN A 80 11.81 -1.44 -1.92
C ASN A 80 11.23 -1.86 -3.29
N LEU A 81 10.33 -2.84 -3.34
CA LEU A 81 9.62 -3.21 -4.56
C LEU A 81 8.64 -2.12 -5.01
N VAL A 82 7.85 -1.53 -4.10
CA VAL A 82 6.99 -0.39 -4.43
C VAL A 82 7.79 0.75 -5.01
N TYR A 83 8.92 1.11 -4.39
CA TYR A 83 9.84 2.12 -4.92
C TYR A 83 10.23 1.81 -6.37
N ARG A 84 10.68 0.58 -6.64
CA ARG A 84 11.05 0.16 -7.99
C ARG A 84 9.87 0.21 -8.95
N TYR A 85 8.66 -0.15 -8.54
CA TYR A 85 7.47 -0.03 -9.38
C TYR A 85 7.20 1.43 -9.73
N ILE A 86 7.18 2.32 -8.76
CA ILE A 86 6.95 3.75 -8.98
C ILE A 86 8.03 4.36 -9.88
N THR A 87 9.31 4.03 -9.68
CA THR A 87 10.42 4.64 -10.44
C THR A 87 10.72 3.99 -11.80
N ASN A 88 10.57 2.66 -11.93
CA ASN A 88 10.93 1.98 -13.18
C ASN A 88 9.81 1.99 -14.22
N THR A 89 8.56 2.12 -13.79
CA THR A 89 7.41 2.10 -14.71
C THR A 89 6.98 3.49 -15.18
N ALA A 90 7.72 4.54 -14.80
CA ALA A 90 7.52 5.88 -15.33
C ALA A 90 8.07 5.95 -16.76
N SER A 91 7.19 6.18 -17.73
CA SER A 91 7.46 6.13 -19.17
C SER A 91 8.50 7.14 -19.66
N ASP A 92 8.88 8.11 -18.83
CA ASP A 92 9.80 9.20 -19.11
C ASP A 92 11.04 9.21 -18.19
N GLY A 93 11.29 8.12 -17.47
CA GLY A 93 12.40 8.01 -16.53
C GLY A 93 12.25 8.90 -15.29
N LYS A 94 11.07 9.46 -15.04
CA LYS A 94 10.80 10.26 -13.84
C LYS A 94 10.59 9.36 -12.62
N THR A 95 10.92 9.88 -11.44
CA THR A 95 10.63 9.22 -10.16
C THR A 95 9.17 9.39 -9.73
N SER A 96 8.27 9.67 -10.68
CA SER A 96 6.86 9.96 -10.45
C SER A 96 5.93 9.19 -11.36
N LYS A 97 4.75 8.86 -10.85
CA LYS A 97 3.74 8.09 -11.59
C LYS A 97 2.33 8.44 -11.13
N ASN A 98 1.40 8.55 -12.09
CA ASN A 98 -0.01 8.66 -11.78
C ASN A 98 -0.56 7.29 -11.38
N VAL A 99 -1.27 7.23 -10.26
CA VAL A 99 -1.87 6.01 -9.71
C VAL A 99 -3.30 6.30 -9.28
N ASN A 100 -4.08 5.23 -9.12
CA ASN A 100 -5.31 5.32 -8.33
C ASN A 100 -4.99 5.04 -6.86
N VAL A 101 -5.24 6.02 -6.00
CA VAL A 101 -5.24 5.84 -4.54
C VAL A 101 -6.65 5.50 -4.12
N VAL A 102 -6.85 4.29 -3.60
CA VAL A 102 -8.17 3.80 -3.19
C VAL A 102 -8.20 3.79 -1.68
N TYR A 103 -9.06 4.60 -1.07
CA TYR A 103 -9.16 4.67 0.37
C TYR A 103 -10.22 3.69 0.88
N THR A 104 -9.78 2.73 1.66
CA THR A 104 -10.64 1.76 2.37
C THR A 104 -10.49 1.92 3.88
N CYS A 105 -11.49 1.50 4.64
CA CYS A 105 -11.48 1.56 6.10
C CYS A 105 -12.30 0.40 6.69
N PRO A 106 -12.22 0.15 8.00
CA PRO A 106 -13.07 -0.85 8.64
C PRO A 106 -14.56 -0.62 8.34
N GLY A 107 -15.25 -1.64 7.83
CA GLY A 107 -16.65 -1.56 7.39
C GLY A 107 -16.84 -1.24 5.90
N THR A 108 -15.81 -0.70 5.23
CA THR A 108 -15.81 -0.41 3.79
C THR A 108 -14.52 -0.98 3.17
N PRO A 109 -14.43 -2.32 3.02
CA PRO A 109 -13.21 -2.99 2.56
C PRO A 109 -12.97 -2.87 1.05
N GLU A 110 -13.98 -2.44 0.29
CA GLU A 110 -13.94 -2.28 -1.16
C GLU A 110 -14.39 -0.86 -1.52
N PRO A 111 -13.95 -0.30 -2.67
CA PRO A 111 -14.40 1.00 -3.12
C PRO A 111 -15.91 1.00 -3.36
N THR A 112 -16.56 2.06 -2.89
CA THR A 112 -17.97 2.37 -3.13
C THR A 112 -18.15 3.39 -4.26
N ASP A 113 -17.04 3.92 -4.77
CA ASP A 113 -17.01 4.83 -5.92
C ASP A 113 -17.54 4.15 -7.18
N VAL A 114 -18.17 4.93 -8.07
CA VAL A 114 -18.68 4.45 -9.36
C VAL A 114 -17.53 3.95 -10.26
N ASP A 115 -16.36 4.55 -10.10
CA ASP A 115 -15.15 4.17 -10.83
C ASP A 115 -14.47 2.92 -10.23
N GLY A 116 -14.97 2.40 -9.10
CA GLY A 116 -14.39 1.26 -8.39
C GLY A 116 -12.93 1.54 -8.02
N TYR A 117 -12.01 0.70 -8.51
CA TYR A 117 -10.56 0.90 -8.32
C TYR A 117 -9.93 1.91 -9.30
N GLY A 118 -10.72 2.53 -10.19
CA GLY A 118 -10.26 3.46 -11.21
C GLY A 118 -9.63 2.80 -12.44
N SER A 119 -9.09 3.60 -13.37
CA SER A 119 -8.63 3.14 -14.70
C SER A 119 -7.10 3.06 -14.90
N LEU A 120 -6.28 3.57 -13.97
CA LEU A 120 -4.82 3.59 -14.09
C LEU A 120 -4.17 2.25 -13.73
N ASP A 121 -3.00 1.96 -14.26
CA ASP A 121 -2.42 0.62 -14.14
C ASP A 121 -2.02 0.23 -12.71
N ILE A 122 -1.65 1.23 -11.89
CA ILE A 122 -1.24 1.04 -10.50
C ILE A 122 -2.37 1.48 -9.58
N LYS A 123 -2.75 0.58 -8.68
CA LYS A 123 -3.64 0.86 -7.55
C LYS A 123 -2.82 0.84 -6.26
N LEU A 124 -2.92 1.91 -5.49
CA LEU A 124 -2.47 1.97 -4.11
C LEU A 124 -3.72 1.95 -3.23
N ILE A 125 -4.10 0.76 -2.78
CA ILE A 125 -5.25 0.59 -1.90
C ILE A 125 -4.75 0.80 -0.46
N LEU A 126 -5.16 1.92 0.14
CA LEU A 126 -4.80 2.28 1.50
C LEU A 126 -5.96 1.91 2.42
N ASN A 127 -5.71 0.98 3.34
CA ASN A 127 -6.63 0.67 4.43
C ASN A 127 -6.18 1.42 5.68
N ALA A 128 -6.97 2.43 6.07
CA ALA A 128 -6.67 3.32 7.18
C ALA A 128 -7.92 3.53 8.06
N PRO A 129 -7.76 4.03 9.30
CA PRO A 129 -8.89 4.39 10.16
C PRO A 129 -9.77 5.45 9.50
N SER A 130 -11.08 5.44 9.77
CA SER A 130 -11.99 6.51 9.33
C SER A 130 -11.81 7.82 10.09
N ASP A 131 -11.30 7.73 11.32
CA ASP A 131 -11.07 8.86 12.22
C ASP A 131 -9.58 9.16 12.33
N PHE A 132 -9.21 10.41 12.06
CA PHE A 132 -7.85 10.94 12.13
C PHE A 132 -7.74 11.96 13.27
N PRO A 133 -7.02 11.65 14.36
CA PRO A 133 -6.78 12.55 15.49
C PRO A 133 -6.10 13.86 15.07
N ARG A 134 -6.53 15.00 15.63
CA ARG A 134 -5.96 16.31 15.30
C ARG A 134 -4.56 16.56 15.89
N ASP A 135 -4.25 15.86 16.97
CA ASP A 135 -2.99 15.98 17.70
C ASP A 135 -1.86 15.11 17.12
N GLN A 136 -2.17 14.37 16.05
CA GLN A 136 -1.22 13.52 15.34
C GLN A 136 -0.98 14.05 13.92
N THR A 137 0.11 13.58 13.31
CA THR A 137 0.51 13.93 11.93
C THR A 137 0.66 12.70 11.05
N GLN A 138 0.44 11.51 11.61
CA GLN A 138 0.71 10.23 11.01
C GLN A 138 -0.22 9.16 11.57
N GLU A 139 -0.85 8.37 10.69
CA GLU A 139 -1.69 7.23 11.10
C GLU A 139 -1.17 5.93 10.47
N PRO A 140 -1.09 4.83 11.23
CA PRO A 140 -0.81 3.51 10.67
C PRO A 140 -1.88 3.11 9.64
N ALA A 141 -1.42 2.52 8.55
CA ALA A 141 -2.28 1.98 7.51
C ALA A 141 -1.68 0.71 6.91
N THR A 142 -2.45 0.02 6.09
CA THR A 142 -1.95 -1.04 5.22
C THR A 142 -2.04 -0.58 3.77
N LEU A 143 -0.94 -0.69 3.04
CA LEU A 143 -0.91 -0.48 1.60
C LEU A 143 -1.00 -1.84 0.89
N HIS A 144 -2.00 -1.97 0.03
CA HIS A 144 -2.10 -3.04 -0.93
C HIS A 144 -1.87 -2.47 -2.34
N LEU A 145 -0.73 -2.85 -2.93
CA LEU A 145 -0.37 -2.47 -4.29
C LEU A 145 -0.88 -3.51 -5.27
N LEU A 146 -1.64 -3.06 -6.27
CA LEU A 146 -1.97 -3.84 -7.46
C LEU A 146 -1.38 -3.18 -8.70
N ASN A 147 -0.65 -3.94 -9.51
CA ASN A 147 -0.21 -3.52 -10.84
C ASN A 147 -0.82 -4.45 -11.89
N ILE A 148 -1.69 -3.91 -12.74
CA ILE A 148 -2.45 -4.71 -13.70
C ILE A 148 -1.59 -5.31 -14.82
N HIS A 149 -0.39 -4.77 -15.08
CA HIS A 149 0.51 -5.26 -16.13
C HIS A 149 1.45 -6.34 -15.64
N ASP A 150 1.95 -6.23 -14.40
CA ASP A 150 2.98 -7.13 -13.87
C ASP A 150 2.42 -8.17 -12.89
N ALA A 151 1.10 -8.23 -12.72
CA ALA A 151 0.40 -9.07 -11.73
C ALA A 151 0.98 -8.90 -10.31
N ALA A 152 1.51 -7.71 -10.00
CA ALA A 152 2.05 -7.41 -8.68
C ALA A 152 0.88 -7.28 -7.71
N ASP A 153 0.95 -8.05 -6.62
CA ASP A 153 -0.03 -8.09 -5.55
C ASP A 153 0.75 -8.13 -4.23
N LEU A 154 0.93 -6.95 -3.63
CA LEU A 154 1.79 -6.74 -2.47
C LEU A 154 1.02 -6.05 -1.36
N THR A 155 1.02 -6.63 -0.16
CA THR A 155 0.46 -6.01 1.04
C THR A 155 1.56 -5.69 2.03
N MET A 156 1.61 -4.45 2.53
CA MET A 156 2.62 -4.02 3.49
C MET A 156 2.06 -2.98 4.48
N PRO A 157 2.56 -2.96 5.72
CA PRO A 157 2.26 -1.87 6.65
C PRO A 157 2.95 -0.58 6.20
N VAL A 158 2.25 0.54 6.32
CA VAL A 158 2.75 1.89 6.01
C VAL A 158 2.21 2.88 7.03
N THR A 159 2.62 4.14 6.93
CA THR A 159 2.01 5.24 7.67
C THR A 159 1.58 6.32 6.71
N ILE A 160 0.37 6.85 6.87
CA ILE A 160 -0.13 7.99 6.11
C ILE A 160 0.25 9.26 6.86
N GLY A 161 1.04 10.12 6.24
CA GLY A 161 1.31 11.46 6.71
C GLY A 161 0.17 12.40 6.35
N TYR A 162 -0.37 13.08 7.36
CA TYR A 162 -1.49 14.00 7.20
C TYR A 162 -1.35 15.23 8.09
N LYS A 163 -2.22 16.21 7.81
CA LYS A 163 -2.47 17.35 8.70
C LYS A 163 -3.97 17.58 8.79
N VAL A 164 -4.43 18.06 9.95
CA VAL A 164 -5.78 18.60 10.09
C VAL A 164 -5.69 20.12 10.18
N THR A 165 -6.37 20.84 9.28
CA THR A 165 -6.35 22.31 9.25
C THR A 165 -7.16 22.89 10.40
N SER A 166 -7.03 24.21 10.63
CA SER A 166 -7.89 24.94 11.56
C SER A 166 -9.38 24.82 11.21
N ASN A 167 -9.70 24.58 9.94
CA ASN A 167 -11.06 24.42 9.44
C ASN A 167 -11.58 22.98 9.56
N SER A 168 -10.81 22.07 10.18
CA SER A 168 -11.15 20.64 10.29
C SER A 168 -10.93 19.82 9.03
N GLU A 169 -10.26 20.37 8.02
CA GLU A 169 -10.00 19.63 6.78
C GLU A 169 -8.85 18.66 7.02
N LEU A 170 -9.06 17.40 6.67
CA LEU A 170 -8.03 16.36 6.70
C LEU A 170 -7.29 16.37 5.37
N ILE A 171 -5.97 16.53 5.40
CA ILE A 171 -5.15 16.58 4.18
C ILE A 171 -4.08 15.51 4.26
N TRP A 172 -4.17 14.48 3.39
CA TRP A 172 -3.14 13.48 3.22
C TRP A 172 -2.05 13.99 2.28
N GLN A 173 -0.78 13.82 2.69
CA GLN A 173 0.36 14.47 2.04
C GLN A 173 1.42 13.48 1.57
N TYR A 174 1.67 12.42 2.33
CA TYR A 174 2.71 11.44 1.99
C TYR A 174 2.42 10.06 2.58
N ILE A 175 3.09 9.04 2.04
CA ILE A 175 3.07 7.66 2.52
C ILE A 175 4.50 7.30 2.94
N ASN A 176 4.66 6.93 4.20
CA ASN A 176 5.92 6.41 4.73
C ASN A 176 5.92 4.90 4.63
N CYS A 177 6.95 4.37 3.98
CA CYS A 177 7.15 2.96 3.76
C CYS A 177 8.39 2.50 4.56
N PRO A 178 8.21 1.68 5.59
CA PRO A 178 9.30 1.18 6.42
C PRO A 178 10.07 0.04 5.78
#